data_AF-A0AAV8Z9C9-F1
#
_entry.id   AF-A0AAV8Z9C9-F1
#
_cell.length_a   1.000
_cell.length_b   1.000
_cell.length_c   1.000
_cell.angle_alpha   90.00
_cell.angle_beta   90.00
_cell.angle_gamma   90.00
#
_symmetry.space_group_name_H-M   'P 1'
#
loop_
_entity.id
_entity.type
_entity.pdbx_description
1 polymer ?
#
loop_
_entity_poly.entity_id
_entity_poly.type
_entity_poly.pdbx_seq_one_letter_code
_entity_poly.pdbx_strand_id
1 'polypeptide(L)'
;FSIHSRGDYSLFRNRFYSAKYGQDDVSSPVNTLPEMRALVVSIWVFINLVFFGMCGYMYLLWSQYWMYMDRQTETTTSTYDQQIYYYNRGYYPNDINNRSESRPRTKHSTSKENSSFTLVKNSKPRFPNLQPKEFELDTKRYICRRNDSSVDCYSKTSEYKDKIIKELRKVFTDESNILKTGSENPYNVRYGGKRGNYLDKTPKDILCELRETPMNMLKRRDVGSHPVREYIPRRGLFENKRFNSCAIVASAGALRHSNLGSLIDSHDLVLRFNHAPTKGFSRDVGKKTTVRVLNSQVVTKNEFKFLKSDLYKNITLIAWDPSNYSTTIADWLDRPEFDLFPNYIEHRKRDPKSRFYLVEPRSIWELWDFLQGQLAEPAEAKSTVFRLPGSVCYSLVMVCLKWCLRHEKPRLILKGLPRLRILLPHCDFVDIFEYVPSTRVTKRCHYYDPEDNPACTFGVWHPLAAEKLLTYHINSAEDEAVFQTGFVRIEGFRNLNCR
;
A
#
# COMPACT_ATOMS: atom_id res chain seq x y z
N PHE A 1 57.26 -31.64 30.18
CA PHE A 1 57.54 -32.45 31.38
C PHE A 1 56.30 -33.26 31.74
N SER A 2 56.54 -34.43 32.32
CA SER A 2 55.70 -35.38 33.08
C SER A 2 54.72 -34.74 34.11
N ILE A 3 53.71 -35.39 34.73
CA ILE A 3 53.12 -36.77 34.64
C ILE A 3 51.68 -36.82 35.25
N HIS A 4 51.08 -38.02 35.27
CA HIS A 4 49.77 -38.49 35.80
C HIS A 4 49.20 -38.01 37.17
N SER A 5 47.85 -37.86 37.17
CA SER A 5 46.80 -38.54 37.99
C SER A 5 46.66 -38.48 39.54
N ARG A 6 45.37 -38.48 39.97
CA ARG A 6 44.73 -39.16 41.14
C ARG A 6 45.24 -38.89 42.58
N GLY A 7 44.31 -38.71 43.53
CA GLY A 7 44.56 -39.02 44.96
C GLY A 7 43.78 -38.24 46.03
N ASP A 8 42.57 -38.71 46.36
CA ASP A 8 42.10 -39.08 47.72
C ASP A 8 42.07 -38.15 48.97
N TYR A 9 40.83 -38.02 49.48
CA TYR A 9 40.34 -38.08 50.88
C TYR A 9 40.91 -37.24 52.06
N SER A 10 40.02 -36.41 52.63
CA SER A 10 39.47 -36.60 53.99
C SER A 10 38.06 -35.96 54.05
N LEU A 11 36.97 -36.51 54.62
CA LEU A 11 36.64 -37.28 55.85
C LEU A 11 36.23 -36.41 57.05
N PHE A 12 34.92 -36.41 57.37
CA PHE A 12 34.43 -36.60 58.75
C PHE A 12 33.02 -37.22 58.80
N ARG A 13 32.70 -37.87 59.93
CA ARG A 13 31.47 -38.65 60.25
C ARG A 13 31.03 -38.30 61.70
N ASN A 14 29.83 -38.58 62.21
CA ASN A 14 28.72 -39.48 61.82
C ASN A 14 27.38 -38.80 62.28
N ARG A 15 26.20 -39.39 62.53
CA ARG A 15 25.64 -40.77 62.58
C ARG A 15 24.10 -40.70 62.39
N PHE A 16 23.45 -41.84 62.18
CA PHE A 16 22.03 -42.08 62.53
C PHE A 16 21.91 -42.63 63.97
N TYR A 17 20.72 -42.61 64.58
CA TYR A 17 20.04 -43.81 65.12
C TYR A 17 18.56 -43.54 65.44
N SER A 18 17.79 -44.59 65.76
CA SER A 18 16.33 -44.60 65.92
C SER A 18 15.92 -45.42 67.15
N ALA A 19 14.86 -45.00 67.86
CA ALA A 19 14.20 -45.73 68.94
C ALA A 19 12.71 -45.32 69.07
N LYS A 20 11.93 -46.06 69.87
CA LYS A 20 10.45 -46.00 69.95
C LYS A 20 9.99 -46.26 71.40
N TYR A 21 8.71 -45.97 71.69
CA TYR A 21 7.97 -46.21 72.94
C TYR A 21 8.21 -45.25 74.12
N GLY A 22 7.16 -45.12 74.94
CA GLY A 22 7.01 -44.17 76.06
C GLY A 22 5.64 -43.48 75.95
N GLN A 23 4.69 -43.84 76.82
CA GLN A 23 3.32 -43.31 76.83
C GLN A 23 2.86 -43.21 78.29
N ASP A 24 2.70 -41.98 78.78
CA ASP A 24 2.16 -41.66 80.11
C ASP A 24 1.08 -40.57 79.99
N ASP A 25 0.20 -40.52 80.98
CA ASP A 25 -1.25 -40.33 80.74
C ASP A 25 -1.83 -38.97 81.17
N VAL A 26 -3.06 -38.69 80.71
CA VAL A 26 -4.09 -37.78 81.28
C VAL A 26 -3.64 -36.33 81.64
N SER A 27 -4.05 -35.31 80.87
CA SER A 27 -5.37 -34.68 81.08
C SER A 27 -5.73 -33.65 79.98
N SER A 28 -7.02 -33.34 79.84
CA SER A 28 -7.61 -32.39 78.87
C SER A 28 -8.65 -31.49 79.57
N PRO A 29 -9.23 -30.44 78.95
CA PRO A 29 -8.89 -29.75 77.69
C PRO A 29 -8.76 -28.19 77.86
N VAL A 30 -8.38 -27.48 76.79
CA VAL A 30 -8.82 -26.09 76.57
C VAL A 30 -9.29 -25.94 75.12
N ASN A 31 -10.58 -25.65 74.92
CA ASN A 31 -11.21 -25.52 73.60
C ASN A 31 -11.25 -24.07 73.11
N THR A 32 -10.17 -23.62 72.47
CA THR A 32 -10.13 -22.39 71.65
C THR A 32 -9.22 -22.64 70.42
N LEU A 33 -9.54 -22.26 69.19
CA LEU A 33 -10.72 -21.58 68.65
C LEU A 33 -11.01 -22.15 67.23
N PRO A 34 -12.20 -22.73 66.93
CA PRO A 34 -12.53 -23.17 65.57
C PRO A 34 -12.54 -21.99 64.57
N GLU A 35 -12.92 -20.82 65.05
CA GLU A 35 -13.12 -19.58 64.30
C GLU A 35 -11.85 -19.12 63.59
N MET A 36 -10.67 -19.21 64.22
CA MET A 36 -9.39 -18.83 63.61
C MET A 36 -9.08 -19.65 62.35
N ARG A 37 -9.43 -20.95 62.33
CA ARG A 37 -9.27 -21.79 61.14
C ARG A 37 -10.30 -21.43 60.07
N ALA A 38 -11.55 -21.17 60.45
CA ALA A 38 -12.58 -20.72 59.52
C ALA A 38 -12.23 -19.38 58.85
N LEU A 39 -11.63 -18.44 59.60
CA LEU A 39 -11.21 -17.13 59.11
C LEU A 39 -10.07 -17.25 58.07
N VAL A 40 -9.04 -18.04 58.37
CA VAL A 40 -7.92 -18.31 57.43
C VAL A 40 -8.40 -19.02 56.16
N VAL A 41 -9.28 -20.02 56.28
CA VAL A 41 -9.87 -20.70 55.11
C VAL A 41 -10.74 -19.73 54.29
N SER A 42 -11.52 -18.87 54.93
CA SER A 42 -12.36 -17.87 54.25
C SER A 42 -11.52 -16.86 53.46
N ILE A 43 -10.43 -16.37 54.03
CA ILE A 43 -9.47 -15.47 53.35
C ILE A 43 -8.81 -16.20 52.16
N TRP A 44 -8.39 -17.45 52.33
CA TRP A 44 -7.78 -18.23 51.25
C TRP A 44 -8.77 -18.48 50.11
N VAL A 45 -10.01 -18.86 50.40
CA VAL A 45 -11.09 -19.02 49.40
C VAL A 45 -11.36 -17.69 48.68
N PHE A 46 -11.44 -16.57 49.40
CA PHE A 46 -11.67 -15.25 48.81
C PHE A 46 -10.54 -14.83 47.86
N ILE A 47 -9.27 -14.99 48.26
CA ILE A 47 -8.11 -14.66 47.41
C ILE A 47 -8.12 -15.50 46.13
N ASN A 48 -8.40 -16.80 46.22
CA ASN A 48 -8.51 -17.65 45.05
C ASN A 48 -9.69 -17.25 44.15
N LEU A 49 -10.86 -16.92 44.71
CA LEU A 49 -12.00 -16.42 43.95
C LEU A 49 -11.69 -15.12 43.19
N VAL A 50 -11.00 -14.17 43.83
CA VAL A 50 -10.56 -12.93 43.17
C VAL A 50 -9.53 -13.23 42.07
N PHE A 51 -8.59 -14.14 42.31
CA PHE A 51 -7.58 -14.52 41.32
C PHE A 51 -8.21 -15.20 40.09
N PHE A 52 -9.06 -16.22 40.28
CA PHE A 52 -9.82 -16.85 39.20
C PHE A 52 -10.75 -15.87 38.49
N GLY A 53 -11.36 -14.92 39.21
CA GLY A 53 -12.14 -13.83 38.64
C GLY A 53 -11.31 -12.91 37.73
N MET A 54 -10.11 -12.51 38.16
CA MET A 54 -9.20 -11.69 37.34
C MET A 54 -8.64 -12.48 36.15
N CYS A 55 -8.26 -13.74 36.32
CA CYS A 55 -7.83 -14.58 35.20
C CYS A 55 -8.96 -14.81 34.19
N GLY A 56 -10.20 -15.04 34.66
CA GLY A 56 -11.38 -15.14 33.81
C GLY A 56 -11.68 -13.83 33.06
N TYR A 57 -11.56 -12.67 33.73
CA TYR A 57 -11.72 -11.36 33.10
C TYR A 57 -10.62 -11.06 32.07
N MET A 58 -9.36 -11.38 32.37
CA MET A 58 -8.27 -11.29 31.39
C MET A 58 -8.48 -12.23 30.20
N TYR A 59 -8.98 -13.45 30.43
CA TYR A 59 -9.32 -14.39 29.35
C TYR A 59 -10.51 -13.90 28.51
N LEU A 60 -11.50 -13.25 29.12
CA LEU A 60 -12.62 -12.63 28.39
C LEU A 60 -12.16 -11.42 27.56
N LEU A 61 -11.28 -10.56 28.09
CA LEU A 61 -10.66 -9.49 27.30
C LEU A 61 -9.77 -10.04 26.18
N TRP A 62 -8.99 -11.09 26.44
CA TRP A 62 -8.13 -11.74 25.44
C TRP A 62 -8.97 -12.38 24.32
N SER A 63 -9.99 -13.16 24.66
CA SER A 63 -10.88 -13.79 23.68
C SER A 63 -11.72 -12.77 22.91
N GLN A 64 -12.24 -11.71 23.55
CA GLN A 64 -12.89 -10.61 22.83
C GLN A 64 -11.94 -9.84 21.93
N TYR A 65 -10.69 -9.62 22.35
CA TYR A 65 -9.65 -9.02 21.52
C TYR A 65 -9.33 -9.88 20.30
N TRP A 66 -9.12 -11.19 20.48
CA TRP A 66 -8.84 -12.09 19.36
C TRP A 66 -10.04 -12.28 18.43
N MET A 67 -11.28 -12.40 18.95
CA MET A 67 -12.49 -12.42 18.10
C MET A 67 -12.74 -11.08 17.37
N TYR A 68 -12.30 -9.96 17.95
CA TYR A 68 -12.29 -8.67 17.28
C TYR A 68 -11.21 -8.63 16.19
N MET A 69 -10.00 -9.14 16.47
CA MET A 69 -8.90 -9.23 15.51
C MET A 69 -9.22 -10.18 14.35
N ASP A 70 -9.87 -11.31 14.58
CA ASP A 70 -10.30 -12.26 13.53
C ASP A 70 -11.38 -11.63 12.63
N ARG A 71 -12.35 -10.92 13.21
CA ARG A 71 -13.31 -10.12 12.41
C ARG A 71 -12.62 -8.98 11.66
N GLN A 72 -11.57 -8.39 12.21
CA GLN A 72 -10.76 -7.40 11.50
C GLN A 72 -9.97 -8.07 10.36
N THR A 73 -9.31 -9.21 10.53
CA THR A 73 -8.56 -9.87 9.46
C THR A 73 -9.46 -10.40 8.34
N GLU A 74 -10.64 -10.95 8.64
CA GLU A 74 -11.65 -11.27 7.63
C GLU A 74 -12.13 -10.03 6.87
N THR A 75 -12.34 -8.90 7.55
CA THR A 75 -12.79 -7.66 6.90
C THR A 75 -11.65 -6.88 6.22
N THR A 76 -10.39 -6.99 6.63
CA THR A 76 -9.24 -6.39 5.95
C THR A 76 -8.80 -7.19 4.74
N THR A 77 -8.83 -8.53 4.78
CA THR A 77 -8.62 -9.35 3.56
C THR A 77 -9.76 -9.11 2.56
N SER A 78 -11.02 -9.17 3.01
CA SER A 78 -12.19 -8.85 2.17
C SER A 78 -12.14 -7.43 1.60
N THR A 79 -11.71 -6.41 2.36
CA THR A 79 -11.57 -5.05 1.84
C THR A 79 -10.31 -4.81 1.00
N TYR A 80 -9.23 -5.57 1.20
CA TYR A 80 -8.03 -5.54 0.35
C TYR A 80 -8.33 -6.14 -1.03
N ASP A 81 -8.90 -7.35 -1.07
CA ASP A 81 -9.39 -7.97 -2.30
C ASP A 81 -10.44 -7.09 -2.97
N GLN A 82 -11.40 -6.54 -2.21
CA GLN A 82 -12.38 -5.60 -2.76
C GLN A 82 -11.74 -4.31 -3.30
N GLN A 83 -10.72 -3.72 -2.67
CA GLN A 83 -10.15 -2.45 -3.15
C GLN A 83 -9.23 -2.65 -4.37
N ILE A 84 -8.52 -3.79 -4.43
CA ILE A 84 -7.83 -4.24 -5.65
C ILE A 84 -8.85 -4.54 -6.76
N TYR A 85 -9.98 -5.19 -6.41
CA TYR A 85 -11.10 -5.44 -7.31
C TYR A 85 -11.73 -4.13 -7.81
N TYR A 86 -12.10 -3.16 -6.97
CA TYR A 86 -12.66 -1.86 -7.38
C TYR A 86 -11.68 -1.04 -8.23
N TYR A 87 -10.37 -1.06 -7.93
CA TYR A 87 -9.38 -0.37 -8.77
C TYR A 87 -9.24 -1.01 -10.17
N ASN A 88 -9.48 -2.31 -10.29
CA ASN A 88 -9.37 -3.04 -11.55
C ASN A 88 -10.73 -3.19 -12.28
N ARG A 89 -11.87 -3.18 -11.59
CA ARG A 89 -13.22 -3.45 -12.13
C ARG A 89 -13.77 -2.25 -12.91
N GLY A 90 -13.25 -2.04 -14.11
CA GLY A 90 -13.77 -1.02 -15.02
C GLY A 90 -15.15 -1.33 -15.59
N TYR A 91 -15.83 -0.26 -15.98
CA TYR A 91 -17.14 -0.28 -16.65
C TYR A 91 -17.16 -1.18 -17.91
N TYR A 92 -18.21 -2.02 -18.03
CA TYR A 92 -18.41 -2.92 -19.16
C TYR A 92 -18.66 -2.15 -20.48
N PRO A 93 -18.12 -2.60 -21.61
CA PRO A 93 -18.68 -2.25 -22.91
C PRO A 93 -20.09 -2.84 -23.01
N ASN A 94 -21.11 -1.97 -23.02
CA ASN A 94 -22.46 -2.38 -23.37
C ASN A 94 -22.51 -2.71 -24.87
N ASP A 95 -22.49 -4.00 -25.20
CA ASP A 95 -22.86 -4.47 -26.53
C ASP A 95 -24.35 -4.20 -26.75
N ILE A 96 -24.66 -3.19 -27.57
CA ILE A 96 -26.03 -2.89 -28.00
C ILE A 96 -26.45 -3.99 -28.98
N ASN A 97 -27.01 -5.09 -28.45
CA ASN A 97 -28.06 -5.93 -29.06
C ASN A 97 -28.32 -7.20 -28.24
N ASN A 98 -29.28 -7.17 -27.31
CA ASN A 98 -30.55 -7.90 -27.44
C ASN A 98 -31.49 -7.70 -26.23
N ARG A 99 -32.73 -8.18 -26.37
CA ARG A 99 -33.86 -7.84 -25.49
C ARG A 99 -34.01 -8.77 -24.28
N SER A 100 -34.65 -8.19 -23.26
CA SER A 100 -35.60 -8.82 -22.32
C SER A 100 -35.20 -10.13 -21.64
N GLU A 101 -34.86 -10.02 -20.35
CA GLU A 101 -35.55 -10.85 -19.36
C GLU A 101 -35.74 -10.08 -18.03
N SER A 102 -36.91 -10.22 -17.41
CA SER A 102 -37.27 -9.48 -16.19
C SER A 102 -38.21 -10.31 -15.32
N ARG A 103 -37.78 -10.64 -14.10
CA ARG A 103 -38.59 -11.25 -13.03
C ARG A 103 -37.94 -11.01 -11.65
N PRO A 104 -38.67 -11.11 -10.53
CA PRO A 104 -38.78 -9.94 -9.66
C PRO A 104 -38.36 -10.16 -8.20
N ARG A 105 -38.19 -9.04 -7.48
CA ARG A 105 -38.02 -9.01 -6.01
C ARG A 105 -39.34 -9.37 -5.32
N THR A 106 -39.41 -10.54 -4.68
CA THR A 106 -40.50 -10.90 -3.78
C THR A 106 -40.43 -10.09 -2.48
N LYS A 107 -41.58 -9.61 -2.01
CA LYS A 107 -41.81 -9.12 -0.64
C LYS A 107 -42.72 -10.12 0.07
N HIS A 108 -42.45 -10.42 1.34
CA HIS A 108 -43.45 -10.98 2.26
C HIS A 108 -43.40 -10.23 3.60
N SER A 109 -44.57 -10.09 4.22
CA SER A 109 -44.78 -9.30 5.45
C SER A 109 -46.09 -9.68 6.13
N THR A 110 -46.00 -10.29 7.32
CA THR A 110 -47.02 -10.50 8.37
C THR A 110 -46.26 -11.15 9.54
N SER A 111 -46.15 -10.61 10.77
CA SER A 111 -47.17 -10.32 11.80
C SER A 111 -47.89 -11.58 12.31
N LYS A 112 -47.98 -11.90 13.61
CA LYS A 112 -47.67 -11.18 14.87
C LYS A 112 -47.20 -12.18 15.94
N GLU A 113 -46.54 -11.72 17.01
CA GLU A 113 -47.00 -11.98 18.38
C GLU A 113 -46.36 -11.03 19.42
N ASN A 114 -46.97 -10.90 20.61
CA ASN A 114 -46.61 -9.90 21.61
C ASN A 114 -45.85 -10.51 22.79
N SER A 115 -44.67 -9.99 23.10
CA SER A 115 -44.07 -10.09 24.45
C SER A 115 -43.39 -8.77 24.82
N SER A 116 -43.70 -8.23 25.99
CA SER A 116 -43.29 -6.88 26.42
C SER A 116 -41.90 -6.89 27.06
N PHE A 117 -40.86 -7.05 26.25
CA PHE A 117 -39.48 -6.90 26.70
C PHE A 117 -39.07 -5.42 26.74
N THR A 118 -38.88 -4.88 27.95
CA THR A 118 -38.32 -3.55 28.18
C THR A 118 -36.85 -3.52 27.77
N LEU A 119 -36.62 -3.27 26.48
CA LEU A 119 -35.29 -3.27 25.89
C LEU A 119 -34.51 -2.04 26.36
N VAL A 120 -33.76 -2.21 27.45
CA VAL A 120 -32.85 -1.20 28.00
C VAL A 120 -31.96 -0.70 26.86
N LYS A 121 -32.02 0.61 26.58
CA LYS A 121 -31.14 1.26 25.61
C LYS A 121 -29.73 1.27 26.16
N ASN A 122 -28.99 0.18 25.93
CA ASN A 122 -27.54 0.17 26.05
C ASN A 122 -26.99 1.30 25.17
N SER A 123 -26.49 2.34 25.83
CA SER A 123 -25.93 3.52 25.21
C SER A 123 -24.68 3.12 24.43
N LYS A 124 -24.84 2.87 23.13
CA LYS A 124 -23.71 2.70 22.21
C LYS A 124 -22.73 3.86 22.46
N PRO A 125 -21.45 3.60 22.79
CA PRO A 125 -20.46 4.64 22.92
C PRO A 125 -20.48 5.48 21.64
N ARG A 126 -20.62 6.81 21.78
CA ARG A 126 -20.54 7.72 20.64
C ARG A 126 -19.07 7.88 20.28
N PHE A 127 -18.52 6.86 19.64
CA PHE A 127 -17.19 6.91 19.06
C PHE A 127 -17.07 8.19 18.21
N PRO A 128 -15.96 8.95 18.31
CA PRO A 128 -15.67 9.99 17.34
C PRO A 128 -15.70 9.42 15.93
N ASN A 129 -16.25 10.15 14.97
CA ASN A 129 -16.17 9.74 13.57
C ASN A 129 -14.71 9.76 13.11
N LEU A 130 -14.07 8.60 13.15
CA LEU A 130 -12.74 8.33 12.59
C LEU A 130 -12.77 8.07 11.07
N GLN A 131 -13.90 8.34 10.42
CA GLN A 131 -13.86 8.60 8.98
C GLN A 131 -13.12 9.92 8.77
N PRO A 132 -12.08 9.96 7.90
CA PRO A 132 -11.44 11.22 7.53
C PRO A 132 -12.49 12.21 7.06
N LYS A 133 -12.44 13.47 7.51
CA LYS A 133 -13.26 14.52 6.91
C LYS A 133 -12.97 14.54 5.41
N GLU A 134 -14.00 14.24 4.62
CA GLU A 134 -13.86 14.13 3.18
C GLU A 134 -13.33 15.45 2.60
N PHE A 135 -12.40 15.37 1.64
CA PHE A 135 -11.74 16.54 1.08
C PHE A 135 -12.66 17.29 0.09
N GLU A 136 -13.69 17.94 0.63
CA GLU A 136 -14.62 18.77 -0.13
C GLU A 136 -14.03 20.18 -0.37
N LEU A 137 -13.02 20.23 -1.24
CA LEU A 137 -12.50 21.49 -1.77
C LEU A 137 -13.43 21.97 -2.90
N ASP A 138 -14.06 23.15 -2.75
CA ASP A 138 -14.73 23.80 -3.87
C ASP A 138 -13.71 24.29 -4.90
N THR A 139 -13.47 23.48 -5.93
CA THR A 139 -12.48 23.79 -6.97
C THR A 139 -12.89 24.98 -7.84
N LYS A 140 -14.19 25.34 -7.89
CA LYS A 140 -14.75 26.36 -8.81
C LYS A 140 -14.29 27.78 -8.50
N ARG A 141 -13.84 28.04 -7.27
CA ARG A 141 -13.15 29.27 -6.86
C ARG A 141 -11.79 29.45 -7.53
N TYR A 142 -11.10 28.34 -7.85
CA TYR A 142 -9.70 28.34 -8.28
C TYR A 142 -9.49 28.20 -9.78
N ILE A 143 -10.54 27.82 -10.53
CA ILE A 143 -10.48 27.73 -11.99
C ILE A 143 -10.24 29.13 -12.59
N CYS A 144 -9.18 29.27 -13.38
CA CYS A 144 -8.94 30.46 -14.18
C CYS A 144 -9.99 30.60 -15.29
N ARG A 145 -10.51 31.81 -15.48
CA ARG A 145 -11.57 32.19 -16.42
C ARG A 145 -10.99 33.15 -17.46
N ARG A 146 -11.60 33.19 -18.65
CA ARG A 146 -11.18 34.06 -19.77
C ARG A 146 -11.17 35.58 -19.45
N ASN A 147 -11.79 35.99 -18.35
CA ASN A 147 -11.91 37.37 -17.92
C ASN A 147 -11.04 37.69 -16.68
N ASP A 148 -10.31 36.70 -16.14
CA ASP A 148 -9.34 36.92 -15.08
C ASP A 148 -8.09 37.59 -15.66
N SER A 149 -7.42 38.46 -14.90
CA SER A 149 -6.06 38.88 -15.28
C SER A 149 -5.06 37.75 -15.05
N SER A 150 -3.87 37.86 -15.65
CA SER A 150 -2.75 36.94 -15.35
C SER A 150 -2.43 36.89 -13.85
N VAL A 151 -2.52 38.03 -13.15
CA VAL A 151 -2.30 38.11 -11.69
C VAL A 151 -3.40 37.38 -10.91
N ASP A 152 -4.67 37.51 -11.31
CA ASP A 152 -5.78 36.79 -10.69
C ASP A 152 -5.66 35.28 -10.89
N CYS A 153 -5.30 34.85 -12.11
CA CYS A 153 -5.10 33.44 -12.41
C CYS A 153 -3.92 32.86 -11.63
N TYR A 154 -2.79 33.57 -11.57
CA TYR A 154 -1.63 33.19 -10.75
C TYR A 154 -2.02 33.06 -9.26
N SER A 155 -2.74 34.04 -8.72
CA SER A 155 -3.20 34.04 -7.31
C SER A 155 -4.10 32.83 -7.00
N LYS A 156 -5.10 32.57 -7.84
CA LYS A 156 -5.98 31.39 -7.72
C LYS A 156 -5.21 30.07 -7.81
N THR A 157 -4.26 30.00 -8.74
CA THR A 157 -3.40 28.83 -8.96
C THR A 157 -2.52 28.57 -7.74
N SER A 158 -1.95 29.61 -7.13
CA SER A 158 -1.16 29.50 -5.88
C SER A 158 -2.02 29.06 -4.68
N GLU A 159 -3.19 29.68 -4.46
CA GLU A 159 -4.07 29.29 -3.32
C GLU A 159 -4.57 27.84 -3.45
N TYR A 160 -4.73 27.35 -4.68
CA TYR A 160 -5.09 25.96 -4.97
C TYR A 160 -3.92 24.99 -4.76
N LYS A 161 -2.76 25.31 -5.33
CA LYS A 161 -1.48 24.60 -5.16
C LYS A 161 -1.19 24.33 -3.69
N ASP A 162 -1.24 25.36 -2.84
CA ASP A 162 -0.96 25.21 -1.42
C ASP A 162 -1.91 24.24 -0.72
N LYS A 163 -3.19 24.18 -1.13
CA LYS A 163 -4.18 23.24 -0.59
C LYS A 163 -3.93 21.81 -1.04
N ILE A 164 -3.61 21.59 -2.32
CA ILE A 164 -3.30 20.24 -2.83
C ILE A 164 -1.97 19.73 -2.29
N ILE A 165 -0.92 20.55 -2.23
CA ILE A 165 0.37 20.16 -1.65
C ILE A 165 0.24 19.91 -0.14
N LYS A 166 -0.57 20.69 0.59
CA LYS A 166 -0.87 20.44 2.01
C LYS A 166 -1.64 19.14 2.23
N GLU A 167 -2.65 18.84 1.41
CA GLU A 167 -3.40 17.60 1.53
C GLU A 167 -2.57 16.37 1.13
N LEU A 168 -1.75 16.45 0.08
CA LEU A 168 -0.79 15.38 -0.27
C LEU A 168 0.23 15.15 0.85
N ARG A 169 0.77 16.21 1.48
CA ARG A 169 1.69 16.08 2.63
C ARG A 169 0.99 15.49 3.87
N LYS A 170 -0.27 15.85 4.11
CA LYS A 170 -1.12 15.27 5.16
C LYS A 170 -1.35 13.78 4.90
N VAL A 171 -1.86 13.40 3.72
CA VAL A 171 -2.10 11.99 3.36
C VAL A 171 -0.80 11.19 3.42
N PHE A 172 0.33 11.70 2.95
CA PHE A 172 1.63 11.03 3.11
C PHE A 172 2.02 10.83 4.60
N THR A 173 1.74 11.82 5.46
CA THR A 173 2.00 11.70 6.91
C THR A 173 1.06 10.68 7.55
N ASP A 174 -0.22 10.68 7.19
CA ASP A 174 -1.24 9.76 7.69
C ASP A 174 -0.98 8.32 7.19
N GLU A 175 -0.60 8.13 5.92
CA GLU A 175 -0.06 6.87 5.37
C GLU A 175 1.14 6.40 6.21
N SER A 176 2.10 7.28 6.51
CA SER A 176 3.26 6.94 7.35
C SER A 176 2.88 6.52 8.78
N ASN A 177 1.72 6.94 9.28
CA ASN A 177 1.21 6.59 10.62
C ASN A 177 0.35 5.32 10.61
N ILE A 178 -0.41 5.07 9.54
CA ILE A 178 -1.14 3.81 9.31
C ILE A 178 -0.14 2.65 9.08
N LEU A 179 0.97 2.91 8.38
CA LEU A 179 2.07 1.94 8.21
C LEU A 179 2.83 1.62 9.52
N LYS A 180 2.64 2.40 10.60
CA LYS A 180 3.14 2.08 11.95
C LYS A 180 2.18 1.21 12.77
N THR A 181 0.89 1.17 12.42
CA THR A 181 -0.14 0.37 13.10
C THR A 181 -0.59 -0.88 12.33
N GLY A 182 -0.32 -0.97 11.03
CA GLY A 182 -0.63 -2.15 10.20
C GLY A 182 0.35 -3.31 10.40
N SER A 183 -0.17 -4.50 10.76
CA SER A 183 0.63 -5.69 11.09
C SER A 183 1.31 -6.39 9.90
N GLU A 184 0.70 -6.35 8.71
CA GLU A 184 1.07 -7.21 7.58
C GLU A 184 2.11 -6.54 6.65
N ASN A 185 3.14 -7.29 6.27
CA ASN A 185 4.12 -6.95 5.22
C ASN A 185 4.08 -8.06 4.16
N PRO A 186 3.11 -8.05 3.23
CA PRO A 186 2.83 -9.18 2.35
C PRO A 186 4.02 -9.49 1.42
N TYR A 187 4.81 -8.48 1.06
CA TYR A 187 5.98 -8.62 0.19
C TYR A 187 7.30 -8.80 0.96
N ASN A 188 7.29 -8.94 2.30
CA ASN A 188 8.49 -9.06 3.15
C ASN A 188 9.57 -7.98 2.82
N VAL A 189 9.11 -6.74 2.57
CA VAL A 189 9.98 -5.62 2.22
C VAL A 189 10.94 -5.28 3.36
N ARG A 190 12.23 -5.08 3.05
CA ARG A 190 13.30 -4.81 4.02
C ARG A 190 14.23 -3.71 3.50
N TYR A 191 13.76 -2.47 3.57
CA TYR A 191 14.58 -1.30 3.21
C TYR A 191 15.79 -1.17 4.14
N GLY A 192 16.99 -1.29 3.57
CA GLY A 192 18.27 -1.09 4.26
C GLY A 192 19.06 0.12 3.76
N GLY A 193 18.51 0.88 2.81
CA GLY A 193 19.16 2.06 2.25
C GLY A 193 19.18 3.25 3.22
N LYS A 194 20.04 4.23 2.93
CA LYS A 194 20.02 5.52 3.63
C LYS A 194 18.73 6.27 3.25
N ARG A 195 18.05 6.90 4.21
CA ARG A 195 16.98 7.87 3.93
C ARG A 195 17.54 9.28 3.77
N GLY A 196 16.85 10.09 2.99
CA GLY A 196 17.12 11.52 2.76
C GLY A 196 15.81 12.26 2.57
N ASN A 197 15.86 13.55 2.27
CA ASN A 197 14.66 14.36 2.04
C ASN A 197 14.73 14.98 0.64
N TYR A 198 13.72 14.73 -0.20
CA TYR A 198 13.67 15.27 -1.56
C TYR A 198 13.74 16.81 -1.59
N LEU A 199 13.22 17.48 -0.55
CA LEU A 199 13.27 18.94 -0.43
C LEU A 199 14.70 19.48 -0.23
N ASP A 200 15.64 18.65 0.21
CA ASP A 200 17.05 19.01 0.43
C ASP A 200 17.91 18.84 -0.85
N LYS A 201 17.32 18.33 -1.94
CA LYS A 201 17.99 18.05 -3.23
C LYS A 201 17.40 18.89 -4.35
N THR A 202 18.21 19.25 -5.35
CA THR A 202 17.65 19.91 -6.53
C THR A 202 16.84 18.91 -7.38
N PRO A 203 15.89 19.39 -8.21
CA PRO A 203 15.16 18.55 -9.17
C PRO A 203 16.11 17.70 -10.04
N LYS A 204 17.26 18.28 -10.41
CA LYS A 204 18.28 17.65 -11.25
C LYS A 204 18.98 16.48 -10.55
N ASP A 205 19.33 16.62 -9.27
CA ASP A 205 20.05 15.57 -8.54
C ASP A 205 19.18 14.31 -8.37
N ILE A 206 17.90 14.51 -8.05
CA ILE A 206 16.90 13.43 -7.97
C ILE A 206 16.72 12.74 -9.33
N LEU A 207 16.69 13.49 -10.43
CA LEU A 207 16.62 12.93 -11.77
C LEU A 207 17.88 12.17 -12.17
N CYS A 208 19.06 12.58 -11.68
CA CYS A 208 20.32 11.84 -11.85
C CYS A 208 20.31 10.52 -11.06
N GLU A 209 19.87 10.53 -9.79
CA GLU A 209 19.69 9.29 -9.01
C GLU A 209 18.65 8.34 -9.66
N LEU A 210 17.56 8.89 -10.21
CA LEU A 210 16.55 8.13 -10.94
C LEU A 210 17.09 7.54 -12.24
N ARG A 211 18.06 8.20 -12.89
CA ARG A 211 18.74 7.70 -14.11
C ARG A 211 19.53 6.44 -13.82
N GLU A 212 20.32 6.43 -12.75
CA GLU A 212 21.12 5.26 -12.35
C GLU A 212 20.26 4.11 -11.78
N THR A 213 19.08 4.43 -11.24
CA THR A 213 18.13 3.42 -10.75
C THR A 213 17.71 2.44 -11.88
N PRO A 214 17.90 1.12 -11.74
CA PRO A 214 17.57 0.15 -12.79
C PRO A 214 16.08 0.07 -13.15
N MET A 215 15.78 -0.08 -14.44
CA MET A 215 14.43 -0.44 -14.92
C MET A 215 14.51 -1.35 -16.15
N ASN A 216 14.53 -2.65 -15.91
CA ASN A 216 14.70 -3.69 -16.92
C ASN A 216 13.37 -4.29 -17.41
N MET A 217 13.38 -4.71 -18.68
CA MET A 217 12.50 -5.76 -19.17
C MET A 217 13.21 -7.11 -19.05
N LEU A 218 12.48 -8.17 -18.69
CA LEU A 218 12.95 -9.55 -18.62
C LEU A 218 13.47 -10.02 -19.99
N LYS A 219 14.69 -10.57 -20.06
CA LYS A 219 15.32 -11.07 -21.31
C LYS A 219 15.41 -12.60 -21.30
N ARG A 220 15.47 -13.21 -22.50
CA ARG A 220 15.54 -14.67 -22.70
C ARG A 220 16.70 -15.39 -21.98
N ARG A 221 17.77 -14.66 -21.64
CA ARG A 221 18.95 -15.17 -20.92
C ARG A 221 18.76 -15.18 -19.40
N ASP A 222 17.86 -14.34 -18.88
CA ASP A 222 17.57 -14.19 -17.45
C ASP A 222 16.55 -15.26 -17.00
N VAL A 223 16.04 -16.06 -17.94
CA VAL A 223 15.08 -17.16 -17.76
C VAL A 223 15.79 -18.50 -18.02
N GLY A 224 15.63 -19.45 -17.08
CA GLY A 224 16.19 -20.81 -17.17
C GLY A 224 15.47 -21.70 -18.19
N SER A 225 14.88 -22.81 -17.73
CA SER A 225 14.12 -23.77 -18.55
C SER A 225 12.64 -23.41 -18.73
N HIS A 226 12.15 -22.34 -18.10
CA HIS A 226 10.72 -22.01 -18.06
C HIS A 226 10.13 -21.72 -19.47
N PRO A 227 8.95 -22.28 -19.84
CA PRO A 227 8.41 -22.20 -21.21
C PRO A 227 8.23 -20.78 -21.79
N VAL A 228 8.09 -19.76 -20.93
CA VAL A 228 8.00 -18.35 -21.37
C VAL A 228 9.23 -17.87 -22.17
N ARG A 229 10.38 -18.53 -21.99
CA ARG A 229 11.68 -18.16 -22.60
C ARG A 229 11.66 -18.04 -24.12
N GLU A 230 10.86 -18.85 -24.82
CA GLU A 230 10.77 -18.78 -26.29
C GLU A 230 9.88 -17.64 -26.78
N TYR A 231 9.00 -17.12 -25.93
CA TYR A 231 8.02 -16.10 -26.28
C TYR A 231 8.52 -14.67 -26.00
N ILE A 232 9.44 -14.48 -25.05
CA ILE A 232 10.04 -13.17 -24.74
C ILE A 232 10.70 -12.55 -25.99
N PRO A 233 10.39 -11.27 -26.34
CA PRO A 233 11.00 -10.59 -27.48
C PRO A 233 12.54 -10.60 -27.47
N ARG A 234 13.13 -10.81 -28.65
CA ARG A 234 14.59 -10.79 -28.86
C ARG A 234 15.16 -9.36 -29.00
N ARG A 235 14.31 -8.37 -29.27
CA ARG A 235 14.68 -6.96 -29.43
C ARG A 235 14.28 -6.16 -28.19
N GLY A 236 15.01 -5.08 -27.88
CA GLY A 236 14.69 -4.22 -26.74
C GLY A 236 13.47 -3.32 -26.99
N LEU A 237 12.81 -2.90 -25.90
CA LEU A 237 11.50 -2.22 -25.87
C LEU A 237 11.24 -1.18 -26.98
N PHE A 238 12.23 -0.31 -27.25
CA PHE A 238 12.14 0.76 -28.24
C PHE A 238 13.19 0.69 -29.36
N GLU A 239 14.04 -0.33 -29.42
CA GLU A 239 15.01 -0.52 -30.53
C GLU A 239 15.85 0.74 -30.86
N ASN A 240 16.40 1.39 -29.83
CA ASN A 240 17.16 2.66 -29.91
C ASN A 240 16.38 3.87 -30.47
N LYS A 241 15.06 3.77 -30.69
CA LYS A 241 14.23 4.92 -31.05
C LYS A 241 14.24 5.98 -29.96
N ARG A 242 14.12 7.22 -30.41
CA ARG A 242 13.97 8.43 -29.63
C ARG A 242 12.70 9.15 -30.05
N PHE A 243 12.16 9.94 -29.12
CA PHE A 243 10.93 10.72 -29.27
C PHE A 243 11.21 12.12 -28.72
N ASN A 244 10.68 13.16 -29.35
CA ASN A 244 10.86 14.52 -28.86
C ASN A 244 9.94 14.75 -27.66
N SER A 245 8.69 14.30 -27.78
CA SER A 245 7.66 14.46 -26.75
C SER A 245 6.93 13.15 -26.46
N CYS A 246 6.73 12.88 -25.17
CA CYS A 246 6.01 11.69 -24.71
C CYS A 246 4.93 12.04 -23.68
N ALA A 247 3.71 11.52 -23.85
CA ALA A 247 2.63 11.70 -22.89
C ALA A 247 2.39 10.42 -22.09
N ILE A 248 2.34 10.53 -20.76
CA ILE A 248 1.76 9.53 -19.86
C ILE A 248 0.36 10.01 -19.50
N VAL A 249 -0.67 9.28 -19.94
CA VAL A 249 -2.07 9.60 -19.60
C VAL A 249 -2.49 8.74 -18.42
N ALA A 250 -2.69 9.35 -17.26
CA ALA A 250 -3.22 8.66 -16.09
C ALA A 250 -4.67 8.17 -16.31
N SER A 251 -5.24 7.47 -15.32
CA SER A 251 -6.64 7.02 -15.39
C SER A 251 -7.63 7.95 -14.68
N ALA A 252 -7.16 9.01 -14.00
CA ALA A 252 -7.94 9.80 -13.03
C ALA A 252 -9.26 10.38 -13.59
N GLY A 253 -10.28 10.49 -12.72
CA GLY A 253 -11.58 11.08 -13.06
C GLY A 253 -11.51 12.52 -13.60
N ALA A 254 -10.50 13.29 -13.19
CA ALA A 254 -10.28 14.69 -13.58
C ALA A 254 -10.02 14.89 -15.09
N LEU A 255 -9.62 13.84 -15.82
CA LEU A 255 -9.52 13.89 -17.29
C LEU A 255 -10.87 14.17 -17.96
N ARG A 256 -11.99 13.77 -17.34
CA ARG A 256 -13.32 13.88 -17.96
C ARG A 256 -13.74 15.36 -18.12
N HIS A 257 -14.18 15.71 -19.33
CA HIS A 257 -14.50 17.07 -19.78
C HIS A 257 -13.31 18.06 -19.80
N SER A 258 -12.06 17.56 -19.70
CA SER A 258 -10.84 18.37 -19.79
C SER A 258 -10.55 18.92 -21.19
N ASN A 259 -11.01 18.25 -22.25
CA ASN A 259 -10.65 18.54 -23.66
C ASN A 259 -9.16 18.35 -24.02
N LEU A 260 -8.37 17.68 -23.18
CA LEU A 260 -6.91 17.51 -23.38
C LEU A 260 -6.55 16.56 -24.54
N GLY A 261 -7.52 15.96 -25.23
CA GLY A 261 -7.27 14.87 -26.17
C GLY A 261 -6.43 15.24 -27.38
N SER A 262 -6.54 16.47 -27.88
CA SER A 262 -5.69 16.98 -28.98
C SER A 262 -4.25 17.26 -28.54
N LEU A 263 -4.06 17.77 -27.31
CA LEU A 263 -2.74 17.99 -26.71
C LEU A 263 -2.04 16.65 -26.44
N ILE A 264 -2.77 15.66 -25.92
CA ILE A 264 -2.27 14.29 -25.75
C ILE A 264 -1.89 13.68 -27.11
N ASP A 265 -2.76 13.77 -28.12
CA ASP A 265 -2.51 13.21 -29.45
C ASP A 265 -1.42 13.94 -30.25
N SER A 266 -0.95 15.13 -29.81
CA SER A 266 0.19 15.82 -30.43
C SER A 266 1.55 15.18 -30.10
N HIS A 267 1.65 14.39 -29.02
CA HIS A 267 2.90 13.78 -28.57
C HIS A 267 3.34 12.60 -29.45
N ASP A 268 4.64 12.43 -29.70
CA ASP A 268 5.16 11.34 -30.54
C ASP A 268 4.78 9.94 -30.00
N LEU A 269 4.88 9.78 -28.67
CA LEU A 269 4.54 8.55 -27.95
C LEU A 269 3.48 8.85 -26.88
N VAL A 270 2.41 8.05 -26.86
CA VAL A 270 1.39 8.09 -25.79
C VAL A 270 1.37 6.76 -25.03
N LEU A 271 1.59 6.81 -23.72
CA LEU A 271 1.53 5.70 -22.78
C LEU A 271 0.23 5.72 -21.98
N ARG A 272 -0.44 4.56 -21.87
CA ARG A 272 -1.67 4.37 -21.09
C ARG A 272 -1.56 3.17 -20.14
N PHE A 273 -2.53 3.05 -19.23
CA PHE A 273 -2.55 2.02 -18.18
C PHE A 273 -3.70 1.03 -18.38
N ASN A 274 -3.48 -0.22 -17.98
CA ASN A 274 -4.50 -1.27 -17.81
C ASN A 274 -5.54 -1.28 -18.96
N HIS A 275 -6.82 -1.29 -18.64
CA HIS A 275 -7.97 -1.28 -19.56
C HIS A 275 -8.47 0.12 -19.96
N ALA A 276 -7.78 1.20 -19.56
CA ALA A 276 -8.25 2.58 -19.76
C ALA A 276 -8.54 2.91 -21.25
N PRO A 277 -9.80 3.21 -21.63
CA PRO A 277 -10.26 3.23 -23.03
C PRO A 277 -10.24 4.63 -23.68
N THR A 278 -9.94 4.70 -24.97
CA THR A 278 -10.02 5.96 -25.76
C THR A 278 -11.36 6.14 -26.48
N LYS A 279 -12.03 5.04 -26.87
CA LYS A 279 -13.37 5.07 -27.49
C LYS A 279 -14.38 5.64 -26.49
N GLY A 280 -15.19 6.61 -26.93
CA GLY A 280 -16.10 7.38 -26.06
C GLY A 280 -15.47 8.59 -25.36
N PHE A 281 -14.16 8.54 -25.05
CA PHE A 281 -13.47 9.57 -24.26
C PHE A 281 -12.46 10.42 -25.07
N SER A 282 -12.30 10.15 -26.37
CA SER A 282 -11.20 10.71 -27.18
C SER A 282 -11.08 12.24 -27.25
N ARG A 283 -12.15 13.00 -26.98
CA ARG A 283 -12.08 14.47 -26.85
C ARG A 283 -11.24 14.90 -25.64
N ASP A 284 -11.32 14.12 -24.57
CA ASP A 284 -10.67 14.38 -23.28
C ASP A 284 -9.31 13.69 -23.17
N VAL A 285 -9.22 12.43 -23.62
CA VAL A 285 -8.02 11.59 -23.39
C VAL A 285 -7.23 11.28 -24.65
N GLY A 286 -7.67 11.72 -25.83
CA GLY A 286 -7.04 11.43 -27.12
C GLY A 286 -7.38 10.05 -27.68
N LYS A 287 -6.93 9.77 -28.90
CA LYS A 287 -7.09 8.50 -29.63
C LYS A 287 -5.81 7.68 -29.63
N LYS A 288 -4.64 8.32 -29.69
CA LYS A 288 -3.33 7.69 -29.85
C LYS A 288 -3.00 6.81 -28.64
N THR A 289 -2.48 5.62 -28.89
CA THR A 289 -1.90 4.74 -27.86
C THR A 289 -0.70 4.05 -28.49
N THR A 290 0.50 4.37 -28.05
CA THR A 290 1.75 3.79 -28.56
C THR A 290 2.24 2.67 -27.64
N VAL A 291 2.09 2.87 -26.33
CA VAL A 291 2.46 1.94 -25.26
C VAL A 291 1.30 1.76 -24.30
N ARG A 292 1.07 0.55 -23.80
CA ARG A 292 0.12 0.27 -22.72
C ARG A 292 0.76 -0.61 -21.65
N VAL A 293 0.73 -0.14 -20.41
CA VAL A 293 1.33 -0.82 -19.24
C VAL A 293 0.22 -1.51 -18.45
N LEU A 294 0.35 -2.82 -18.23
CA LEU A 294 -0.68 -3.70 -17.66
C LEU A 294 -0.20 -4.28 -16.33
N ASN A 295 -1.00 -4.20 -15.28
CA ASN A 295 -0.85 -5.12 -14.15
C ASN A 295 -1.20 -6.56 -14.60
N SER A 296 -0.54 -7.57 -14.02
CA SER A 296 -0.78 -8.99 -14.27
C SER A 296 -2.26 -9.39 -14.21
N GLN A 297 -3.05 -8.85 -13.27
CA GLN A 297 -4.50 -9.09 -13.20
C GLN A 297 -5.25 -8.73 -14.49
N VAL A 298 -4.79 -7.71 -15.22
CA VAL A 298 -5.39 -7.28 -16.50
C VAL A 298 -5.09 -8.28 -17.62
N VAL A 299 -3.99 -9.02 -17.50
CA VAL A 299 -3.60 -10.09 -18.42
C VAL A 299 -4.29 -11.41 -18.03
N THR A 300 -4.45 -11.70 -16.75
CA THR A 300 -4.98 -12.97 -16.21
C THR A 300 -6.51 -13.02 -16.13
N LYS A 301 -7.19 -11.99 -15.59
CA LYS A 301 -8.63 -12.06 -15.29
C LYS A 301 -9.49 -11.94 -16.54
N ASN A 302 -10.47 -12.83 -16.67
CA ASN A 302 -11.35 -12.94 -17.84
C ASN A 302 -12.19 -11.68 -18.11
N GLU A 303 -12.51 -10.89 -17.09
CA GLU A 303 -13.28 -9.64 -17.19
C GLU A 303 -12.66 -8.62 -18.18
N PHE A 304 -11.33 -8.56 -18.26
CA PHE A 304 -10.62 -7.66 -19.18
C PHE A 304 -10.63 -8.12 -20.64
N LYS A 305 -11.07 -9.35 -20.90
CA LYS A 305 -11.13 -9.98 -22.23
C LYS A 305 -9.79 -9.84 -22.98
N PHE A 306 -8.65 -9.93 -22.29
CA PHE A 306 -7.30 -9.55 -22.79
C PHE A 306 -6.98 -10.11 -24.18
N LEU A 307 -7.14 -11.41 -24.38
CA LEU A 307 -6.88 -12.11 -25.64
C LEU A 307 -7.86 -11.81 -26.80
N LYS A 308 -8.91 -11.00 -26.55
CA LYS A 308 -9.99 -10.69 -27.50
C LYS A 308 -10.12 -9.19 -27.79
N SER A 309 -9.94 -8.34 -26.78
CA SER A 309 -10.16 -6.88 -26.85
C SER A 309 -9.15 -6.17 -27.76
N ASP A 310 -9.62 -5.19 -28.55
CA ASP A 310 -8.78 -4.38 -29.44
C ASP A 310 -7.86 -3.40 -28.69
N LEU A 311 -8.13 -3.12 -27.40
CA LEU A 311 -7.31 -2.24 -26.55
C LEU A 311 -5.86 -2.71 -26.38
N TYR A 312 -5.59 -3.99 -26.69
CA TYR A 312 -4.30 -4.66 -26.52
C TYR A 312 -3.66 -5.11 -27.85
N LYS A 313 -4.23 -4.72 -29.01
CA LYS A 313 -3.72 -5.11 -30.35
C LYS A 313 -2.91 -3.98 -30.98
N ASN A 314 -1.95 -4.32 -31.84
CA ASN A 314 -1.16 -3.40 -32.68
C ASN A 314 -0.33 -2.32 -31.93
N ILE A 315 -0.15 -2.43 -30.62
CA ILE A 315 0.60 -1.50 -29.76
C ILE A 315 1.79 -2.18 -29.06
N THR A 316 2.66 -1.41 -28.40
CA THR A 316 3.60 -1.99 -27.43
C THR A 316 2.86 -2.27 -26.13
N LEU A 317 2.99 -3.49 -25.61
CA LEU A 317 2.48 -3.90 -24.30
C LEU A 317 3.65 -4.11 -23.33
N ILE A 318 3.46 -3.72 -22.08
CA ILE A 318 4.40 -3.99 -20.98
C ILE A 318 3.57 -4.51 -19.80
N ALA A 319 3.70 -5.78 -19.44
CA ALA A 319 3.09 -6.31 -18.22
C ALA A 319 4.08 -6.31 -17.05
N TRP A 320 3.54 -6.13 -15.85
CA TRP A 320 4.27 -6.21 -14.59
C TRP A 320 3.41 -6.94 -13.57
N ASP A 321 4.06 -7.71 -12.70
CA ASP A 321 3.46 -8.47 -11.62
C ASP A 321 4.20 -8.10 -10.32
N PRO A 322 3.53 -7.96 -9.17
CA PRO A 322 4.24 -7.81 -7.89
C PRO A 322 5.01 -9.08 -7.53
N SER A 323 6.07 -8.93 -6.73
CA SER A 323 6.79 -10.04 -6.13
C SER A 323 7.11 -9.72 -4.67
N ASN A 324 7.49 -10.71 -3.87
CA ASN A 324 8.18 -10.44 -2.62
C ASN A 324 9.54 -9.77 -2.92
N TYR A 325 9.97 -8.88 -2.03
CA TYR A 325 11.09 -7.94 -2.18
C TYR A 325 12.44 -8.62 -2.46
N SER A 326 12.62 -9.85 -1.97
CA SER A 326 13.87 -10.63 -2.17
C SER A 326 13.68 -11.84 -3.09
N THR A 327 12.60 -11.88 -3.86
CA THR A 327 12.27 -12.98 -4.79
C THR A 327 13.24 -13.03 -5.98
N THR A 328 13.72 -14.22 -6.33
CA THR A 328 14.52 -14.43 -7.54
C THR A 328 13.64 -14.50 -8.79
N ILE A 329 14.20 -14.28 -9.99
CA ILE A 329 13.45 -14.46 -11.24
C ILE A 329 12.90 -15.90 -11.36
N ALA A 330 13.63 -16.91 -10.87
CA ALA A 330 13.15 -18.30 -10.87
C ALA A 330 11.94 -18.50 -9.95
N ASP A 331 12.00 -17.99 -8.70
CA ASP A 331 10.89 -18.05 -7.76
C ASP A 331 9.64 -17.31 -8.26
N TRP A 332 9.81 -16.18 -8.93
CA TRP A 332 8.69 -15.41 -9.49
C TRP A 332 8.05 -16.07 -10.72
N LEU A 333 8.84 -16.76 -11.56
CA LEU A 333 8.30 -17.54 -12.68
C LEU A 333 7.50 -18.77 -12.20
N ASP A 334 7.89 -19.34 -11.07
CA ASP A 334 7.25 -20.49 -10.41
C ASP A 334 5.99 -20.07 -9.61
N ARG A 335 6.07 -18.94 -8.90
CA ARG A 335 5.00 -18.41 -8.02
C ARG A 335 4.81 -16.89 -8.23
N PRO A 336 4.18 -16.45 -9.34
CA PRO A 336 3.73 -15.07 -9.54
C PRO A 336 2.55 -14.72 -8.62
N GLU A 337 2.25 -13.44 -8.40
CA GLU A 337 1.05 -13.03 -7.64
C GLU A 337 -0.22 -13.32 -8.45
N PHE A 338 -0.19 -13.03 -9.75
CA PHE A 338 -1.19 -13.49 -10.71
C PHE A 338 -0.52 -14.13 -11.91
N ASP A 339 -0.81 -15.40 -12.16
CA ASP A 339 -0.26 -16.10 -13.32
C ASP A 339 -0.75 -15.48 -14.64
N LEU A 340 0.12 -14.65 -15.21
CA LEU A 340 -0.05 -14.03 -16.51
C LEU A 340 0.56 -14.84 -17.65
N PHE A 341 1.32 -15.91 -17.36
CA PHE A 341 2.13 -16.60 -18.35
C PHE A 341 1.32 -17.34 -19.43
N PRO A 342 0.21 -18.04 -19.13
CA PRO A 342 -0.65 -18.65 -20.15
C PRO A 342 -1.17 -17.63 -21.18
N ASN A 343 -1.71 -16.50 -20.71
CA ASN A 343 -2.26 -15.44 -21.56
C ASN A 343 -1.17 -14.62 -22.27
N TYR A 344 0.01 -14.44 -21.65
CA TYR A 344 1.19 -13.88 -22.30
C TYR A 344 1.66 -14.77 -23.47
N ILE A 345 1.86 -16.06 -23.20
CA ILE A 345 2.29 -17.05 -24.20
C ILE A 345 1.27 -17.14 -25.34
N GLU A 346 -0.02 -17.20 -25.03
CA GLU A 346 -1.08 -17.27 -26.03
C GLU A 346 -1.17 -16.01 -26.92
N HIS A 347 -0.97 -14.81 -26.35
CA HIS A 347 -0.85 -13.59 -27.14
C HIS A 347 0.37 -13.64 -28.08
N ARG A 348 1.53 -14.07 -27.56
CA ARG A 348 2.80 -14.19 -28.31
C ARG A 348 2.77 -15.31 -29.37
N LYS A 349 1.94 -16.35 -29.19
CA LYS A 349 1.65 -17.37 -30.23
C LYS A 349 0.84 -16.79 -31.39
N ARG A 350 -0.22 -16.03 -31.08
CA ARG A 350 -1.15 -15.45 -32.09
C ARG A 350 -0.48 -14.38 -32.95
N ASP A 351 0.36 -13.55 -32.35
CA ASP A 351 1.24 -12.63 -33.08
C ASP A 351 2.68 -12.74 -32.56
N PRO A 352 3.55 -13.52 -33.23
CA PRO A 352 4.97 -13.59 -32.89
C PRO A 352 5.73 -12.27 -33.07
N LYS A 353 5.20 -11.30 -33.83
CA LYS A 353 5.77 -9.96 -34.03
C LYS A 353 5.28 -8.94 -32.99
N SER A 354 4.30 -9.29 -32.15
CA SER A 354 3.76 -8.40 -31.10
C SER A 354 4.86 -7.91 -30.15
N ARG A 355 4.78 -6.62 -29.77
CA ARG A 355 5.77 -5.96 -28.91
C ARG A 355 5.33 -6.06 -27.44
N PHE A 356 5.22 -7.28 -26.91
CA PHE A 356 4.76 -7.53 -25.55
C PHE A 356 5.90 -7.98 -24.62
N TYR A 357 6.25 -7.10 -23.69
CA TYR A 357 7.35 -7.23 -22.73
C TYR A 357 6.84 -7.52 -21.33
N LEU A 358 7.70 -8.12 -20.50
CA LEU A 358 7.52 -8.28 -19.06
C LEU A 358 8.57 -7.43 -18.34
N VAL A 359 8.18 -6.68 -17.31
CA VAL A 359 9.12 -5.99 -16.41
C VAL A 359 9.86 -7.03 -15.58
N GLU A 360 11.16 -6.83 -15.33
CA GLU A 360 11.91 -7.65 -14.37
C GLU A 360 11.40 -7.34 -12.94
N PRO A 361 10.92 -8.30 -12.14
CA PRO A 361 10.21 -8.01 -10.87
C PRO A 361 11.04 -7.15 -9.91
N ARG A 362 12.35 -7.41 -9.83
CA ARG A 362 13.31 -6.63 -9.03
C ARG A 362 13.33 -5.14 -9.39
N SER A 363 13.11 -4.76 -10.65
CA SER A 363 13.10 -3.35 -11.07
C SER A 363 11.99 -2.51 -10.43
N ILE A 364 10.90 -3.16 -10.00
CA ILE A 364 9.83 -2.48 -9.24
C ILE A 364 10.33 -2.11 -7.84
N TRP A 365 11.12 -3.01 -7.23
CA TRP A 365 11.71 -2.82 -5.90
C TRP A 365 12.89 -1.85 -5.91
N GLU A 366 13.77 -1.88 -6.92
CA GLU A 366 14.84 -0.88 -7.09
C GLU A 366 14.28 0.56 -7.16
N LEU A 367 13.18 0.76 -7.90
CA LEU A 367 12.48 2.04 -7.97
C LEU A 367 11.76 2.42 -6.66
N TRP A 368 11.33 1.42 -5.89
CA TRP A 368 10.72 1.64 -4.58
C TRP A 368 11.79 2.04 -3.55
N ASP A 369 12.95 1.37 -3.54
CA ASP A 369 14.11 1.73 -2.73
C ASP A 369 14.60 3.14 -3.06
N PHE A 370 14.68 3.50 -4.35
CA PHE A 370 14.96 4.87 -4.78
C PHE A 370 13.96 5.87 -4.17
N LEU A 371 12.64 5.59 -4.21
CA LEU A 371 11.63 6.49 -3.65
C LEU A 371 11.82 6.64 -2.13
N GLN A 372 12.05 5.54 -1.41
CA GLN A 372 12.29 5.57 0.04
C GLN A 372 13.58 6.32 0.40
N GLY A 373 14.60 6.30 -0.48
CA GLY A 373 15.80 7.13 -0.36
C GLY A 373 15.55 8.63 -0.48
N GLN A 374 14.45 9.04 -1.11
CA GLN A 374 14.01 10.45 -1.20
C GLN A 374 13.08 10.87 -0.04
N LEU A 375 12.65 9.94 0.81
CA LEU A 375 11.69 10.19 1.89
C LEU A 375 12.38 10.15 3.23
N ALA A 376 12.14 11.18 4.05
CA ALA A 376 12.78 11.32 5.34
C ALA A 376 12.50 10.12 6.25
N GLU A 377 13.34 9.93 7.27
CA GLU A 377 12.89 9.22 8.46
C GLU A 377 11.68 9.97 9.01
N PRO A 378 10.54 9.30 9.30
CA PRO A 378 9.48 9.93 10.06
C PRO A 378 10.14 10.32 11.38
N ALA A 379 10.10 11.61 11.72
CA ALA A 379 10.80 12.09 12.91
C ALA A 379 10.40 11.20 14.09
N GLU A 380 11.38 10.49 14.66
CA GLU A 380 11.17 9.76 15.91
C GLU A 380 10.51 10.76 16.86
N ALA A 381 9.40 10.36 17.46
CA ALA A 381 8.83 11.09 18.57
C ALA A 381 9.82 10.92 19.73
N LYS A 382 10.89 11.76 19.71
CA LYS A 382 11.96 11.79 20.71
C LYS A 382 11.26 11.94 22.04
N SER A 383 11.15 10.83 22.76
CA SER A 383 10.44 10.78 24.01
C SER A 383 11.20 11.69 24.96
N THR A 384 10.64 12.89 25.22
CA THR A 384 11.23 13.85 26.15
C THR A 384 11.17 13.22 27.52
N VAL A 385 12.23 12.50 27.90
CA VAL A 385 12.31 11.74 29.15
C VAL A 385 12.38 12.76 30.29
N PHE A 386 11.20 13.17 30.76
CA PHE A 386 11.03 13.88 32.01
C PHE A 386 11.59 13.00 33.13
N ARG A 387 12.83 13.27 33.54
CA ARG A 387 13.46 12.68 34.72
C ARG A 387 12.77 13.23 35.97
N LEU A 388 11.65 12.61 36.35
CA LEU A 388 11.21 12.64 37.74
C LEU A 388 12.15 11.74 38.57
N PRO A 389 12.66 12.20 39.72
CA PRO A 389 13.58 11.41 40.54
C PRO A 389 12.82 10.38 41.39
N GLY A 390 12.90 9.09 41.03
CA GLY A 390 12.34 8.01 41.85
C GLY A 390 12.39 6.62 41.23
N SER A 391 12.52 5.61 42.11
CA SER A 391 12.06 4.21 41.94
C SER A 391 12.30 3.52 40.58
N VAL A 392 13.51 2.96 40.44
CA VAL A 392 13.80 1.55 40.05
C VAL A 392 12.63 0.75 39.41
N CYS A 393 12.29 1.03 38.15
CA CYS A 393 11.42 0.15 37.34
C CYS A 393 11.65 0.20 35.81
N TYR A 394 12.56 1.04 35.31
CA TYR A 394 12.66 1.34 33.87
C TYR A 394 13.52 0.36 33.03
N SER A 395 14.35 -0.47 33.65
CA SER A 395 15.37 -1.26 32.94
C SER A 395 14.80 -2.35 32.02
N LEU A 396 13.67 -2.97 32.37
CA LEU A 396 13.01 -3.97 31.53
C LEU A 396 12.13 -3.33 30.44
N VAL A 397 11.40 -2.25 30.79
CA VAL A 397 10.50 -1.54 29.87
C VAL A 397 11.27 -0.95 28.68
N MET A 398 12.46 -0.39 28.91
CA MET A 398 13.28 0.18 27.83
C MET A 398 13.86 -0.86 26.86
N VAL A 399 14.13 -2.09 27.31
CA VAL A 399 14.54 -3.18 26.41
C VAL A 399 13.36 -3.60 25.53
N CYS A 400 12.16 -3.76 26.10
CA CYS A 400 10.95 -4.04 25.32
C CYS A 400 10.62 -2.92 24.32
N LEU A 401 10.72 -1.63 24.69
CA LEU A 401 10.49 -0.54 23.73
C LEU A 401 11.51 -0.53 22.58
N LYS A 402 12.81 -0.72 22.86
CA LYS A 402 13.84 -0.79 21.79
C LYS A 402 13.76 -2.04 20.93
N TRP A 403 13.09 -3.10 21.39
CA TRP A 403 12.82 -4.29 20.58
C TRP A 403 11.52 -4.16 19.77
N CYS A 404 10.49 -3.51 20.33
CA CYS A 404 9.21 -3.25 19.66
C CYS A 404 9.31 -2.19 18.54
N LEU A 405 10.27 -1.27 18.62
CA LEU A 405 10.56 -0.26 17.59
C LEU A 405 11.46 -0.76 16.45
N ARG A 406 11.59 -2.07 16.24
CA ARG A 406 12.28 -2.65 15.07
C ARG A 406 11.30 -3.43 14.20
N HIS A 407 11.43 -3.23 12.88
CA HIS A 407 10.55 -3.73 11.82
C HIS A 407 9.26 -2.91 11.59
N GLU A 408 9.41 -1.61 11.31
CA GLU A 408 8.43 -0.85 10.52
C GLU A 408 8.24 -1.49 9.14
N LYS A 409 7.02 -1.45 8.58
CA LYS A 409 6.60 -2.28 7.44
C LYS A 409 5.86 -1.49 6.35
N PRO A 410 6.40 -1.40 5.11
CA PRO A 410 5.71 -0.75 3.99
C PRO A 410 4.91 -1.73 3.12
N ARG A 411 3.65 -1.39 2.81
CA ARG A 411 2.80 -2.05 1.81
C ARG A 411 2.64 -1.18 0.56
N LEU A 412 3.61 -1.13 -0.34
CA LEU A 412 3.72 0.00 -1.28
C LEU A 412 4.16 -0.41 -2.70
N ILE A 413 3.21 -0.66 -3.60
CA ILE A 413 3.50 -0.81 -5.05
C ILE A 413 3.37 0.55 -5.75
N LEU A 414 4.37 0.91 -6.57
CA LEU A 414 4.43 2.19 -7.29
C LEU A 414 3.46 2.30 -8.48
N LYS A 415 2.85 3.47 -8.68
CA LYS A 415 1.88 3.74 -9.75
C LYS A 415 2.41 4.64 -10.88
N GLY A 416 3.00 5.80 -10.60
CA GLY A 416 3.52 6.69 -11.64
C GLY A 416 4.98 6.39 -12.01
N LEU A 417 5.84 6.30 -11.00
CA LEU A 417 7.30 6.37 -11.14
C LEU A 417 7.92 5.34 -12.11
N PRO A 418 7.48 4.05 -12.16
CA PRO A 418 8.03 3.09 -13.12
C PRO A 418 7.71 3.42 -14.58
N ARG A 419 6.60 4.12 -14.85
CA ARG A 419 6.18 4.46 -16.21
C ARG A 419 6.93 5.70 -16.71
N LEU A 420 7.20 6.63 -15.79
CA LEU A 420 8.15 7.72 -16.01
C LEU A 420 9.56 7.17 -16.32
N ARG A 421 10.09 6.26 -15.48
CA ARG A 421 11.42 5.67 -15.65
C ARG A 421 11.59 4.85 -16.95
N ILE A 422 10.51 4.28 -17.49
CA ILE A 422 10.50 3.62 -18.81
C ILE A 422 10.70 4.62 -19.97
N LEU A 423 10.20 5.86 -19.84
CA LEU A 423 10.17 6.84 -20.93
C LEU A 423 11.33 7.85 -20.89
N LEU A 424 11.80 8.27 -19.71
CA LEU A 424 12.90 9.25 -19.59
C LEU A 424 14.20 8.92 -20.36
N PRO A 425 14.60 7.66 -20.62
CA PRO A 425 15.76 7.36 -21.48
C PRO A 425 15.52 7.56 -22.99
N HIS A 426 14.26 7.69 -23.42
CA HIS A 426 13.82 7.63 -24.82
C HIS A 426 13.10 8.88 -25.32
N CYS A 427 12.70 9.76 -24.41
CA CYS A 427 11.94 10.96 -24.66
C CYS A 427 12.74 12.19 -24.24
N ASP A 428 12.68 13.29 -24.99
CA ASP A 428 13.41 14.51 -24.62
C ASP A 428 12.69 15.27 -23.49
N PHE A 429 11.36 15.17 -23.42
CA PHE A 429 10.57 15.41 -22.21
C PHE A 429 9.37 14.45 -22.11
N VAL A 430 8.83 14.30 -20.90
CA VAL A 430 7.64 13.48 -20.59
C VAL A 430 6.59 14.32 -19.87
N ASP A 431 5.43 14.51 -20.51
CA ASP A 431 4.27 15.17 -19.90
C ASP A 431 3.34 14.12 -19.26
N ILE A 432 2.95 14.32 -17.99
CA ILE A 432 2.13 13.38 -17.22
C ILE A 432 0.78 14.03 -16.90
N PHE A 433 -0.27 13.61 -17.60
CA PHE A 433 -1.61 14.19 -17.56
C PHE A 433 -2.46 13.64 -16.41
N GLU A 434 -3.04 14.55 -15.62
CA GLU A 434 -3.89 14.33 -14.43
C GLU A 434 -3.28 13.35 -13.40
N TYR A 435 -1.95 13.41 -13.25
CA TYR A 435 -1.25 12.71 -12.18
C TYR A 435 -1.18 13.57 -10.91
N VAL A 436 -0.64 14.79 -10.99
CA VAL A 436 -0.86 15.80 -9.94
C VAL A 436 -2.29 16.35 -10.12
N PRO A 437 -3.12 16.47 -9.06
CA PRO A 437 -4.51 16.89 -9.21
C PRO A 437 -4.64 18.35 -9.68
N SER A 438 -5.29 18.55 -10.83
CA SER A 438 -5.70 19.87 -11.32
C SER A 438 -6.99 20.36 -10.65
N THR A 439 -7.40 21.61 -10.94
CA THR A 439 -8.71 22.17 -10.52
C THR A 439 -9.94 21.37 -11.01
N ARG A 440 -9.76 20.35 -11.87
CA ARG A 440 -10.79 19.34 -12.22
C ARG A 440 -10.85 18.15 -11.25
N VAL A 441 -10.09 18.18 -10.15
CA VAL A 441 -10.11 17.12 -9.12
C VAL A 441 -11.54 16.81 -8.67
N THR A 442 -11.82 15.53 -8.54
CA THR A 442 -13.16 14.98 -8.34
C THR A 442 -13.09 13.74 -7.45
N LYS A 443 -14.22 13.37 -6.84
CA LYS A 443 -14.36 12.12 -6.09
C LYS A 443 -14.22 10.89 -7.02
N ARG A 444 -14.52 11.03 -8.31
CA ARG A 444 -14.47 9.97 -9.32
C ARG A 444 -13.08 9.34 -9.47
N CYS A 445 -12.99 8.03 -9.28
CA CYS A 445 -11.72 7.29 -9.37
C CYS A 445 -11.12 7.36 -10.78
N HIS A 446 -11.88 6.96 -11.81
CA HIS A 446 -11.42 6.94 -13.19
C HIS A 446 -12.36 7.68 -14.16
N TYR A 447 -11.83 8.26 -15.23
CA TYR A 447 -12.64 9.01 -16.22
C TYR A 447 -13.70 8.13 -16.91
N TYR A 448 -13.41 6.83 -17.05
CA TYR A 448 -14.25 5.83 -17.69
C TYR A 448 -15.23 5.12 -16.74
N ASP A 449 -15.03 5.23 -15.43
CA ASP A 449 -15.86 4.54 -14.43
C ASP A 449 -16.91 5.48 -13.81
N PRO A 450 -18.06 4.96 -13.34
CA PRO A 450 -19.07 5.73 -12.63
C PRO A 450 -18.74 5.96 -11.15
N GLU A 451 -17.79 5.22 -10.59
CA GLU A 451 -17.55 5.14 -9.14
C GLU A 451 -16.73 6.31 -8.58
N ASP A 452 -17.21 6.86 -7.46
CA ASP A 452 -16.53 7.86 -6.66
C ASP A 452 -15.71 7.18 -5.54
N ASN A 453 -14.39 7.35 -5.58
CA ASN A 453 -13.45 6.91 -4.56
C ASN A 453 -12.23 7.87 -4.52
N PRO A 454 -12.21 8.85 -3.60
CA PRO A 454 -11.11 9.82 -3.46
C PRO A 454 -9.73 9.21 -3.19
N ALA A 455 -9.66 7.96 -2.68
CA ALA A 455 -8.39 7.26 -2.45
C ALA A 455 -7.56 7.08 -3.74
N CYS A 456 -8.22 6.97 -4.90
CA CYS A 456 -7.57 6.90 -6.21
C CYS A 456 -6.79 8.18 -6.56
N THR A 457 -7.17 9.32 -5.98
CA THR A 457 -6.58 10.63 -6.25
C THR A 457 -5.42 10.95 -5.32
N PHE A 458 -5.55 10.72 -4.00
CA PHE A 458 -4.55 11.18 -3.03
C PHE A 458 -3.62 10.09 -2.50
N GLY A 459 -4.06 8.82 -2.43
CA GLY A 459 -3.38 7.76 -1.71
C GLY A 459 -4.13 7.32 -0.44
N VAL A 460 -3.87 6.08 -0.01
CA VAL A 460 -4.29 5.41 1.24
C VAL A 460 -3.40 4.18 1.48
N TRP A 461 -3.14 3.38 0.42
CA TRP A 461 -2.43 2.08 0.47
C TRP A 461 -1.27 1.96 -0.54
N HIS A 462 -0.93 3.04 -1.21
CA HIS A 462 0.19 3.12 -2.16
C HIS A 462 0.91 4.43 -1.83
N PRO A 463 2.21 4.58 -2.12
CA PRO A 463 2.94 5.81 -1.79
C PRO A 463 2.61 6.92 -2.80
N LEU A 464 1.35 7.02 -3.21
CA LEU A 464 0.87 7.84 -4.30
C LEU A 464 0.97 9.32 -3.94
N ALA A 465 0.78 9.67 -2.67
CA ALA A 465 1.07 11.00 -2.14
C ALA A 465 2.56 11.33 -2.28
N ALA A 466 3.45 10.42 -1.87
CA ALA A 466 4.90 10.59 -1.98
C ALA A 466 5.39 10.65 -3.44
N GLU A 467 4.93 9.74 -4.31
CA GLU A 467 5.23 9.75 -5.74
C GLU A 467 4.77 11.06 -6.38
N LYS A 468 3.58 11.58 -6.04
CA LYS A 468 3.07 12.85 -6.58
C LYS A 468 3.85 14.06 -6.08
N LEU A 469 4.20 14.10 -4.78
CA LEU A 469 5.06 15.15 -4.23
C LEU A 469 6.45 15.15 -4.87
N LEU A 470 7.07 13.97 -5.02
CA LEU A 470 8.36 13.84 -5.69
C LEU A 470 8.27 14.24 -7.16
N THR A 471 7.25 13.76 -7.89
CA THR A 471 7.03 14.07 -9.31
C THR A 471 6.79 15.58 -9.54
N TYR A 472 6.07 16.24 -8.63
CA TYR A 472 5.89 17.70 -8.67
C TYR A 472 7.18 18.46 -8.28
N HIS A 473 8.05 17.88 -7.45
CA HIS A 473 9.37 18.47 -7.16
C HIS A 473 10.34 18.36 -8.34
N ILE A 474 10.27 17.28 -9.16
CA ILE A 474 11.08 17.12 -10.38
C ILE A 474 10.44 17.72 -11.65
N ASN A 475 9.37 18.51 -11.51
CA ASN A 475 8.64 19.11 -12.61
C ASN A 475 9.30 20.40 -13.14
N SER A 476 9.28 20.58 -14.47
CA SER A 476 9.79 21.75 -15.19
C SER A 476 8.70 22.65 -15.79
N ALA A 477 7.42 22.24 -15.74
CA ALA A 477 6.30 23.06 -16.21
C ALA A 477 5.84 24.06 -15.13
N GLU A 478 5.26 25.19 -15.56
CA GLU A 478 4.72 26.21 -14.66
C GLU A 478 3.49 25.72 -13.85
N ASP A 479 3.22 26.35 -12.71
CA ASP A 479 2.09 26.02 -11.84
C ASP A 479 0.73 26.05 -12.59
N GLU A 480 0.55 26.95 -13.57
CA GLU A 480 -0.67 27.00 -14.38
C GLU A 480 -0.84 25.74 -15.25
N ALA A 481 0.26 25.23 -15.82
CA ALA A 481 0.25 23.97 -16.56
C ALA A 481 -0.10 22.78 -15.64
N VAL A 482 0.44 22.75 -14.42
CA VAL A 482 0.17 21.70 -13.43
C VAL A 482 -1.26 21.76 -12.92
N PHE A 483 -1.71 22.91 -12.42
CA PHE A 483 -2.93 23.00 -11.63
C PHE A 483 -4.16 23.47 -12.41
N GLN A 484 -4.01 24.23 -13.51
CA GLN A 484 -5.14 24.59 -14.38
C GLN A 484 -5.21 23.68 -15.61
N THR A 485 -4.08 23.43 -16.28
CA THR A 485 -4.06 22.57 -17.49
C THR A 485 -4.00 21.08 -17.14
N GLY A 486 -3.44 20.70 -15.99
CA GLY A 486 -3.45 19.32 -15.48
C GLY A 486 -2.35 18.43 -16.03
N PHE A 487 -1.15 18.95 -16.27
CA PHE A 487 0.02 18.13 -16.55
C PHE A 487 1.31 18.68 -15.91
N VAL A 488 2.18 17.77 -15.47
CA VAL A 488 3.58 18.06 -15.12
C VAL A 488 4.47 17.66 -16.29
N ARG A 489 5.60 18.37 -16.48
CA ARG A 489 6.65 18.02 -17.46
C ARG A 489 7.92 17.60 -16.75
N ILE A 490 8.46 16.44 -17.13
CA ILE A 490 9.74 15.94 -16.62
C ILE A 490 10.77 15.91 -17.76
N GLU A 491 11.96 16.48 -17.52
CA GLU A 491 13.05 16.50 -18.50
C GLU A 491 13.66 15.11 -18.73
N GLY A 492 13.86 14.77 -20.00
CA GLY A 492 14.46 13.51 -20.43
C GLY A 492 15.91 13.35 -20.01
N PHE A 493 16.34 12.12 -19.74
CA PHE A 493 17.70 11.84 -19.26
C PHE A 493 18.81 12.28 -20.22
N ARG A 494 18.50 12.47 -21.52
CA ARG A 494 19.43 13.00 -22.52
C ARG A 494 19.80 14.47 -22.28
N ASN A 495 18.93 15.23 -21.63
CA ASN A 495 19.14 16.65 -21.32
C ASN A 495 19.88 16.85 -19.98
N LEU A 496 20.09 15.78 -19.21
CA LEU A 496 20.67 15.84 -17.87
C LEU A 496 22.20 15.66 -17.86
N ASN A 497 22.91 16.77 -17.68
CA ASN A 497 24.34 16.77 -17.37
C ASN A 497 24.58 16.45 -15.88
N CYS A 498 24.45 15.18 -15.50
CA CYS A 498 24.87 14.66 -14.20
C CYS A 498 26.40 14.63 -14.08
N ARG A 499 26.93 15.01 -12.92
CA ARG A 499 28.36 14.97 -12.60
C ARG A 499 28.70 13.71 -11.81
#